data_AF-A0A834BAB7-F1
#
_entry.id   AF-A0A834BAB7-F1
#
_cell.length_a   1.000
_cell.length_b   1.000
_cell.length_c   1.000
_cell.angle_alpha   90.00
_cell.angle_beta   90.00
_cell.angle_gamma   90.00
#
_symmetry.space_group_name_H-M   'P 1'
#
loop_
_entity.id
_entity.type
_entity.pdbx_description
1 polymer ?
#
loop_
_entity_poly.entity_id
_entity_poly.type
_entity_poly.pdbx_seq_one_letter_code
_entity_poly.pdbx_strand_id
1 'polypeptide(L)'
;MGSSSRSTQMWSSGSTCCGQVSRPRPAGLVSGDQRVQVAKSRAQQNSMLLAQELQQRKEQVWASGALPGVRIKEEPLSEEGEEEEEGEPMDTAPSGDHHSRLTNGLPAGRVAGGDSFNGLPSPGCASTPVAQELRTFVEATFQRQFVLTLSELKRLFNLHLASLPPGHTLFSGISDRMLQDTVLAAGCKQILVPFPPQTAASPDEQKVFALWESGDISDQHRQVLLEIFSKNYRVRRNMIQSRLTQECGEDLSKQEVDKVLKDCCVSYGGMWYLKGTVQS
;
A
#
# COMPACT_ATOMS: atom_id res chain seq x y z
N MET A 1 -24.07 -74.70 -15.71
CA MET A 1 -23.37 -75.98 -15.42
C MET A 1 -22.13 -76.01 -16.30
N GLY A 2 -20.94 -76.21 -15.72
CA GLY A 2 -19.69 -76.28 -16.50
C GLY A 2 -18.51 -75.66 -15.77
N SER A 3 -18.10 -76.27 -14.66
CA SER A 3 -16.82 -76.04 -14.00
C SER A 3 -15.68 -76.51 -14.90
N SER A 4 -14.55 -75.79 -14.92
CA SER A 4 -13.25 -76.45 -15.11
C SER A 4 -12.09 -75.61 -14.58
N SER A 5 -11.53 -76.07 -13.47
CA SER A 5 -10.23 -75.68 -12.92
C SER A 5 -9.09 -76.36 -13.69
N ARG A 6 -7.93 -75.69 -13.78
CA ARG A 6 -6.55 -76.24 -13.79
C ARG A 6 -5.58 -75.04 -13.82
N SER A 7 -4.76 -74.81 -12.80
CA SER A 7 -3.55 -75.52 -12.38
C SER A 7 -2.28 -74.88 -12.95
N THR A 8 -1.60 -74.13 -12.07
CA THR A 8 -0.15 -74.09 -11.79
C THR A 8 0.84 -74.24 -12.94
N GLN A 9 1.69 -73.23 -13.13
CA GLN A 9 3.11 -73.43 -13.45
C GLN A 9 3.98 -72.32 -12.85
N MET A 10 4.96 -72.75 -12.06
CA MET A 10 6.09 -71.98 -11.57
C MET A 10 7.07 -71.69 -12.71
N TRP A 11 7.67 -70.51 -12.70
CA TRP A 11 9.07 -70.34 -13.14
C TRP A 11 9.83 -69.46 -12.16
N SER A 12 11.02 -69.94 -11.83
CA SER A 12 11.96 -69.40 -10.85
C SER A 12 12.97 -68.46 -11.49
N SER A 13 13.49 -67.58 -10.63
CA SER A 13 14.87 -67.07 -10.60
C SER A 13 15.34 -66.09 -11.67
N GLY A 14 15.44 -64.84 -11.25
CA GLY A 14 16.39 -63.85 -11.77
C GLY A 14 16.93 -63.01 -10.61
N SER A 15 18.15 -63.33 -10.17
CA SER A 15 18.89 -62.58 -9.15
C SER A 15 19.31 -61.21 -9.69
N THR A 16 19.17 -60.16 -8.88
CA THR A 16 19.99 -58.94 -9.02
C THR A 16 20.41 -58.46 -7.64
N CYS A 17 21.74 -58.45 -7.45
CA CYS A 17 22.44 -57.99 -6.28
C CYS A 17 22.61 -56.46 -6.28
N CYS A 18 22.88 -55.95 -5.08
CA CYS A 18 23.55 -54.69 -4.74
C CYS A 18 22.71 -53.40 -4.75
N GLY A 19 22.60 -52.81 -3.55
CA GLY A 19 22.26 -51.40 -3.37
C GLY A 19 21.53 -51.13 -2.07
N GLN A 20 22.14 -51.38 -0.91
CA GLN A 20 21.72 -50.72 0.32
C GLN A 20 21.94 -49.21 0.13
N VAL A 21 20.88 -48.52 -0.26
CA VAL A 21 20.82 -47.07 -0.15
C VAL A 21 20.46 -46.75 1.28
N SER A 22 21.48 -46.32 2.02
CA SER A 22 21.39 -45.68 3.32
C SER A 22 20.28 -44.64 3.29
N ARG A 23 19.19 -44.89 4.03
CA ARG A 23 18.17 -43.87 4.28
C ARG A 23 18.86 -42.67 4.94
N PRO A 24 18.71 -41.43 4.44
CA PRO A 24 19.11 -40.27 5.20
C PRO A 24 18.22 -40.24 6.44
N ARG A 25 18.88 -40.23 7.60
CA ARG A 25 18.31 -39.93 8.91
C ARG A 25 17.35 -38.72 8.77
N PRO A 26 16.12 -38.77 9.31
CA PRO A 26 15.26 -37.60 9.25
C PRO A 26 15.97 -36.46 9.96
N ALA A 27 16.20 -35.36 9.22
CA ALA A 27 16.63 -34.10 9.78
C ALA A 27 15.67 -33.81 10.95
N GLY A 28 16.23 -33.73 12.16
CA GLY A 28 15.45 -33.64 13.38
C GLY A 28 14.42 -32.52 13.25
N LEU A 29 13.16 -32.86 13.55
CA LEU A 29 12.09 -31.88 13.68
C LEU A 29 12.49 -30.88 14.76
N VAL A 30 13.08 -29.76 14.34
CA VAL A 30 13.42 -28.65 15.21
C VAL A 30 12.10 -28.12 15.76
N SER A 31 11.89 -28.23 17.07
CA SER A 31 10.69 -27.71 17.74
C SER A 31 10.48 -26.23 17.41
N GLY A 32 9.23 -25.76 17.38
CA GLY A 32 8.89 -24.36 17.14
C GLY A 32 9.66 -23.42 18.05
N ASP A 33 9.82 -23.78 19.33
CA ASP A 33 10.56 -22.98 20.31
C ASP A 33 12.05 -22.89 20.00
N GLN A 34 12.64 -23.99 19.52
CA GLN A 34 14.06 -24.02 19.13
C GLN A 34 14.32 -23.08 17.93
N ARG A 35 13.38 -23.00 16.98
CA ARG A 35 13.46 -22.04 15.86
C ARG A 35 13.38 -20.60 16.34
N VAL A 36 12.49 -20.32 17.28
CA VAL A 36 12.31 -18.98 17.85
C VAL A 36 13.56 -18.57 18.65
N GLN A 37 14.16 -19.47 19.43
CA GLN A 37 15.38 -19.17 20.18
C GLN A 37 16.58 -18.90 19.26
N VAL A 38 16.75 -19.68 18.18
CA VAL A 38 17.80 -19.43 17.19
C VAL A 38 17.59 -18.09 16.48
N ALA A 39 16.36 -17.75 16.12
CA ALA A 39 16.05 -16.46 15.52
C ALA A 39 16.34 -15.28 16.48
N LYS A 40 15.97 -15.40 17.76
CA LYS A 40 16.26 -14.39 18.79
C LYS A 40 17.76 -14.20 19.01
N SER A 41 18.51 -15.30 19.14
CA SER A 41 19.97 -15.25 19.31
C SER A 41 20.65 -14.59 18.10
N ARG A 42 20.23 -14.96 16.88
CA ARG A 42 20.77 -14.37 15.65
C ARG A 42 20.43 -12.88 15.52
N ALA A 43 19.22 -12.47 15.92
CA ALA A 43 18.81 -11.07 15.93
C ALA A 43 19.63 -10.25 16.93
N GLN A 44 19.89 -10.79 18.13
CA GLN A 44 20.73 -10.13 19.14
C GLN A 44 22.18 -9.98 18.66
N GLN A 45 22.76 -11.03 18.08
CA GLN A 45 24.11 -10.97 17.52
C GLN A 45 24.22 -9.94 16.38
N ASN A 46 23.24 -9.90 15.49
CA ASN A 46 23.23 -8.94 14.39
C ASN A 46 23.04 -7.49 14.89
N SER A 47 22.19 -7.29 15.89
CA SER A 47 22.02 -5.98 16.54
C SER A 47 23.32 -5.47 17.14
N MET A 48 24.08 -6.34 17.84
CA MET A 48 25.38 -5.98 18.39
C MET A 48 26.42 -5.65 17.31
N LEU A 49 26.45 -6.42 16.21
CA LEU A 49 27.35 -6.14 15.08
C LEU A 49 27.04 -4.81 14.40
N LEU A 50 25.75 -4.54 14.13
CA LEU A 50 25.31 -3.29 13.53
C LEU A 50 25.60 -2.09 14.44
N ALA A 51 25.45 -2.24 15.76
CA ALA A 51 25.80 -1.21 16.72
C ALA A 51 27.31 -0.89 16.71
N GLN A 52 28.17 -1.92 16.61
CA GLN A 52 29.61 -1.73 16.49
C GLN A 52 30.00 -1.08 15.15
N GLU A 53 29.39 -1.48 14.03
CA GLU A 53 29.66 -0.86 12.73
C GLU A 53 29.24 0.63 12.71
N LEU A 54 28.09 0.96 13.30
CA LEU A 54 27.64 2.36 13.43
C LEU A 54 28.60 3.19 14.27
N GLN A 55 29.10 2.63 15.37
CA GLN A 55 30.09 3.30 16.22
C GLN A 55 31.42 3.49 15.48
N GLN A 56 31.89 2.47 14.74
CA GLN A 56 33.10 2.55 13.94
C GLN A 56 32.97 3.58 12.80
N ARG A 57 31.81 3.66 12.14
CA ARG A 57 31.52 4.70 11.14
C ARG A 57 31.49 6.10 11.75
N LYS A 58 30.90 6.25 12.94
CA LYS A 58 30.86 7.53 13.66
C LYS A 58 32.28 7.98 14.04
N GLU A 59 33.12 7.06 14.48
CA GLU A 59 34.54 7.31 14.78
C GLU A 59 35.35 7.59 13.53
N GLN A 60 35.07 6.92 12.41
CA GLN A 60 35.72 7.19 11.12
C GLN A 60 35.36 8.58 10.57
N VAL A 61 34.10 9.02 10.74
CA VAL A 61 33.66 10.38 10.40
C VAL A 61 34.32 11.41 11.33
N TRP A 62 34.45 11.11 12.63
CA TRP A 62 35.13 11.97 13.60
C TRP A 62 36.65 12.06 13.35
N ALA A 63 37.29 10.95 12.99
CA ALA A 63 38.72 10.87 12.72
C ALA A 63 39.12 11.47 11.36
N SER A 64 38.20 11.50 10.39
CA SER A 64 38.45 12.08 9.06
C SER A 64 38.28 13.61 9.00
N GLY A 65 37.92 14.26 10.11
CA GLY A 65 37.81 15.73 10.18
C GLY A 65 36.87 16.37 9.14
N ALA A 66 36.00 15.58 8.50
CA ALA A 66 35.19 16.03 7.39
C ALA A 66 33.82 16.49 7.90
N LEU A 67 33.65 17.82 8.03
CA LEU A 67 32.33 18.43 8.04
C LEU A 67 31.62 18.12 6.72
N PRO A 68 30.31 17.81 6.69
CA PRO A 68 29.57 17.64 5.45
C PRO A 68 29.31 19.02 4.84
N GLY A 69 30.32 19.57 4.18
CA GLY A 69 30.21 20.76 3.34
C GLY A 69 29.60 20.37 2.00
N VAL A 70 28.34 20.70 1.81
CA VAL A 70 27.66 20.72 0.51
C VAL A 70 28.47 21.59 -0.45
N ARG A 71 29.10 21.00 -1.47
CA ARG A 71 29.70 21.73 -2.59
C ARG A 71 28.73 21.70 -3.76
N ILE A 72 27.98 22.78 -3.92
CA ILE A 72 27.27 23.09 -5.16
C ILE A 72 28.33 23.39 -6.21
N LYS A 73 28.27 22.68 -7.33
CA LYS A 73 29.15 22.86 -8.48
C LYS A 73 28.51 23.95 -9.37
N GLU A 74 29.01 25.18 -9.30
CA GLU A 74 28.66 26.23 -10.25
C GLU A 74 29.48 26.05 -11.54
N GLU A 75 28.80 26.20 -12.67
CA GLU A 75 29.34 26.18 -14.04
C GLU A 75 29.54 27.62 -14.58
N PRO A 76 30.33 27.82 -15.66
CA PRO A 76 31.34 28.87 -15.77
C PRO A 76 30.89 30.19 -16.43
N LEU A 77 31.63 31.27 -16.12
CA LEU A 77 31.63 32.55 -16.82
C LEU A 77 31.99 32.40 -18.31
N SER A 78 31.25 33.09 -19.17
CA SER A 78 31.71 33.51 -20.50
C SER A 78 31.23 34.94 -20.76
N GLU A 79 32.21 35.85 -20.75
CA GLU A 79 32.43 36.99 -21.66
C GLU A 79 31.32 37.31 -22.66
N GLU A 80 30.77 38.54 -22.63
CA GLU A 80 30.55 39.53 -23.72
C GLU A 80 30.26 40.90 -23.03
N GLY A 81 30.95 42.01 -23.27
CA GLY A 81 30.67 42.95 -24.38
C GLY A 81 30.11 44.28 -23.81
N GLU A 82 30.58 45.42 -24.31
CA GLU A 82 30.45 46.78 -23.74
C GLU A 82 29.14 47.53 -24.11
N GLU A 83 28.98 48.72 -23.49
CA GLU A 83 28.16 49.91 -23.89
C GLU A 83 26.66 49.97 -23.49
N GLU A 84 26.31 50.93 -22.61
CA GLU A 84 25.39 52.09 -22.82
C GLU A 84 23.89 51.69 -22.84
N GLU A 85 22.89 52.30 -22.17
CA GLU A 85 22.63 53.64 -21.67
C GLU A 85 21.37 53.59 -20.74
N GLU A 86 21.23 54.62 -19.88
CA GLU A 86 20.02 55.23 -19.29
C GLU A 86 18.94 54.44 -18.48
N GLY A 87 18.66 54.95 -17.27
CA GLY A 87 17.46 54.65 -16.47
C GLY A 87 17.53 55.19 -15.04
N GLU A 88 16.94 56.36 -14.83
CA GLU A 88 17.06 57.31 -13.69
C GLU A 88 16.85 56.76 -12.25
N PRO A 89 17.50 57.39 -11.23
CA PRO A 89 17.29 57.11 -9.81
C PRO A 89 16.10 57.91 -9.25
N MET A 90 15.22 57.27 -8.48
CA MET A 90 14.20 57.99 -7.72
C MET A 90 14.39 57.78 -6.21
N ASP A 91 15.03 58.76 -5.58
CA ASP A 91 14.93 59.01 -4.15
C ASP A 91 13.78 59.99 -3.88
N THR A 92 12.77 59.57 -3.13
CA THR A 92 11.96 60.47 -2.31
C THR A 92 11.84 59.91 -0.91
N ALA A 93 12.87 60.22 -0.11
CA ALA A 93 12.82 60.91 1.18
C ALA A 93 11.89 60.43 2.33
N PRO A 94 12.25 60.77 3.60
CA PRO A 94 12.03 59.94 4.76
C PRO A 94 11.13 60.58 5.85
N SER A 95 11.02 59.86 6.97
CA SER A 95 10.94 60.35 8.37
C SER A 95 9.61 60.09 9.10
N GLY A 96 9.74 59.45 10.27
CA GLY A 96 8.66 59.22 11.23
C GLY A 96 9.11 58.31 12.37
N ASP A 97 10.09 58.79 13.12
CA ASP A 97 10.76 58.16 14.26
C ASP A 97 9.86 58.02 15.50
N HIS A 98 10.26 57.12 16.40
CA HIS A 98 9.86 56.92 17.81
C HIS A 98 8.55 56.15 18.11
N HIS A 99 8.65 54.91 18.61
CA HIS A 99 9.00 54.64 20.01
C HIS A 99 9.19 53.15 20.29
N SER A 100 10.29 52.86 20.99
CA SER A 100 10.66 51.58 21.59
C SER A 100 9.62 51.09 22.61
N ARG A 101 9.16 49.84 22.50
CA ARG A 101 8.83 49.05 23.70
C ARG A 101 9.10 47.57 23.52
N LEU A 102 10.22 47.15 24.13
CA LEU A 102 10.56 45.79 24.50
C LEU A 102 9.43 45.15 25.33
N THR A 103 8.99 43.93 24.98
CA THR A 103 8.57 42.93 25.99
C THR A 103 8.94 41.51 25.51
N ASN A 104 10.05 40.98 26.04
CA ASN A 104 10.27 39.54 26.12
C ASN A 104 9.32 38.95 27.18
N GLY A 105 8.73 37.80 26.91
CA GLY A 105 7.96 37.03 27.89
C GLY A 105 8.00 35.54 27.57
N LEU A 106 8.99 34.85 28.13
CA LEU A 106 9.00 33.38 28.26
C LEU A 106 8.28 32.96 29.56
N PRO A 107 7.83 31.68 29.65
CA PRO A 107 6.74 31.27 30.52
C PRO A 107 7.20 30.81 31.91
N ALA A 108 6.37 31.04 32.91
CA ALA A 108 6.38 30.36 34.21
C ALA A 108 4.90 30.11 34.55
N GLY A 109 4.40 28.89 34.75
CA GLY A 109 4.96 27.74 35.43
C GLY A 109 4.12 27.53 36.69
N ARG A 110 3.32 26.45 36.76
CA ARG A 110 2.92 25.81 38.03
C ARG A 110 2.21 24.47 37.84
N VAL A 111 2.97 23.45 38.25
CA VAL A 111 2.67 22.11 38.76
C VAL A 111 1.26 21.87 39.33
N ALA A 112 0.63 20.79 38.87
CA ALA A 112 -0.17 19.81 39.63
C ALA A 112 -0.08 18.50 38.81
N GLY A 113 0.33 17.34 39.31
CA GLY A 113 0.13 16.76 40.62
C GLY A 113 -1.04 15.77 40.55
N GLY A 114 -0.74 14.52 40.15
CA GLY A 114 -1.46 13.31 40.60
C GLY A 114 -2.84 13.00 40.02
N ASP A 115 -2.93 11.81 39.42
CA ASP A 115 -4.11 10.95 39.26
C ASP A 115 -5.40 11.50 38.62
N SER A 116 -5.61 11.07 37.38
CA SER A 116 -6.96 10.76 36.88
C SER A 116 -6.91 9.48 36.08
N PHE A 117 -7.03 8.35 36.79
CA PHE A 117 -7.55 7.12 36.22
C PHE A 117 -9.02 7.36 35.85
N ASN A 118 -9.29 7.63 34.59
CA ASN A 118 -10.51 7.18 33.92
C ASN A 118 -10.33 7.22 32.41
N GLY A 119 -10.61 6.08 31.79
CA GLY A 119 -10.47 5.86 30.36
C GLY A 119 -11.35 6.81 29.55
N LEU A 120 -10.69 7.64 28.76
CA LEU A 120 -11.24 8.22 27.55
C LEU A 120 -10.30 7.81 26.41
N PRO A 121 -10.80 7.25 25.29
CA PRO A 121 -9.95 7.11 24.12
C PRO A 121 -9.56 8.53 23.69
N SER A 122 -8.25 8.80 23.68
CA SER A 122 -7.71 10.06 23.17
C SER A 122 -8.26 10.33 21.75
N PRO A 123 -8.94 11.47 21.50
CA PRO A 123 -9.27 11.90 20.13
C PRO A 123 -8.06 12.49 19.38
N GLY A 124 -6.85 12.41 19.95
CA GLY A 124 -5.65 13.11 19.47
C GLY A 124 -4.98 12.52 18.22
N CYS A 125 -5.55 11.48 17.59
CA CYS A 125 -5.11 10.99 16.28
C CYS A 125 -5.94 11.60 15.14
N ALA A 126 -6.53 12.78 15.35
CA ALA A 126 -7.11 13.59 14.29
C ALA A 126 -5.97 14.18 13.44
N SER A 127 -5.47 13.32 12.55
CA SER A 127 -4.95 13.61 11.22
C SER A 127 -3.86 14.67 11.12
N THR A 128 -2.62 14.21 10.95
CA THR A 128 -1.57 15.05 10.35
C THR A 128 -2.09 15.67 9.05
N PRO A 129 -1.63 16.88 8.67
CA PRO A 129 -2.07 17.53 7.43
C PRO A 129 -1.89 16.61 6.21
N VAL A 130 -0.83 15.81 6.20
CA VAL A 130 -0.58 14.77 5.17
C VAL A 130 -1.71 13.73 5.11
N ALA A 131 -2.21 13.25 6.25
CA ALA A 131 -3.27 12.25 6.30
C ALA A 131 -4.62 12.82 5.82
N GLN A 132 -4.91 14.10 6.07
CA GLN A 132 -6.13 14.75 5.57
C GLN A 132 -6.09 14.91 4.05
N GLU A 133 -4.98 15.42 3.51
CA GLU A 133 -4.79 15.57 2.06
C GLU A 133 -4.85 14.21 1.35
N LEU A 134 -4.18 13.19 1.91
CA LEU A 134 -4.20 11.84 1.37
C LEU A 134 -5.61 11.26 1.38
N ARG A 135 -6.35 11.45 2.47
CA ARG A 135 -7.74 11.02 2.59
C ARG A 135 -8.62 11.69 1.55
N THR A 136 -8.46 13.00 1.36
CA THR A 136 -9.22 13.77 0.36
C THR A 136 -8.97 13.25 -1.05
N PHE A 137 -7.70 12.98 -1.41
CA PHE A 137 -7.35 12.35 -2.67
C PHE A 137 -8.00 10.97 -2.82
N VAL A 138 -7.93 10.13 -1.80
CA VAL A 138 -8.51 8.77 -1.81
C VAL A 138 -10.02 8.82 -1.97
N GLU A 139 -10.73 9.62 -1.17
CA GLU A 139 -12.19 9.76 -1.25
C GLU A 139 -12.62 10.25 -2.64
N ALA A 140 -11.99 11.31 -3.15
CA ALA A 140 -12.29 11.83 -4.48
C ALA A 140 -12.00 10.83 -5.61
N THR A 141 -10.97 10.00 -5.44
CA THR A 141 -10.59 8.98 -6.41
C THR A 141 -11.60 7.82 -6.44
N PHE A 142 -11.97 7.30 -5.27
CA PHE A 142 -12.90 6.18 -5.16
C PHE A 142 -14.35 6.57 -5.48
N GLN A 143 -14.75 7.81 -5.22
CA GLN A 143 -16.05 8.34 -5.67
C GLN A 143 -16.19 8.35 -7.21
N ARG A 144 -15.06 8.42 -7.94
CA ARG A 144 -15.06 8.43 -9.41
C ARG A 144 -14.90 7.04 -10.01
N GLN A 145 -14.02 6.21 -9.44
CA GLN A 145 -13.62 4.93 -10.05
C GLN A 145 -14.33 3.71 -9.45
N PHE A 146 -14.89 3.83 -8.24
CA PHE A 146 -15.52 2.79 -7.42
C PHE A 146 -14.61 1.61 -7.04
N VAL A 147 -13.86 1.03 -7.98
CA VAL A 147 -13.01 -0.16 -7.79
C VAL A 147 -11.63 0.11 -8.38
N LEU A 148 -10.58 -0.08 -7.57
CA LEU A 148 -9.19 0.12 -7.97
C LEU A 148 -8.28 -0.95 -7.34
N THR A 149 -7.22 -1.32 -8.05
CA THR A 149 -6.11 -2.08 -7.46
C THR A 149 -5.15 -1.14 -6.75
N LEU A 150 -4.29 -1.67 -5.86
CA LEU A 150 -3.24 -0.86 -5.23
C LEU A 150 -2.28 -0.29 -6.28
N SER A 151 -1.93 -1.08 -7.30
CA SER A 151 -1.09 -0.63 -8.42
C SER A 151 -1.69 0.59 -9.12
N GLU A 152 -2.98 0.54 -9.44
CA GLU A 152 -3.67 1.64 -10.12
C GLU A 152 -3.84 2.87 -9.21
N LEU A 153 -4.13 2.66 -7.92
CA LEU A 153 -4.20 3.75 -6.95
C LEU A 153 -2.84 4.46 -6.81
N LYS A 154 -1.73 3.70 -6.76
CA LYS A 154 -0.37 4.27 -6.74
C LYS A 154 -0.08 5.06 -8.01
N ARG A 155 -0.49 4.56 -9.18
CA ARG A 155 -0.35 5.26 -10.46
C ARG A 155 -1.12 6.59 -10.45
N LEU A 156 -2.37 6.58 -10.00
CA LEU A 156 -3.20 7.77 -9.87
C LEU A 156 -2.65 8.77 -8.84
N PHE A 157 -2.10 8.25 -7.74
CA PHE A 157 -1.48 9.08 -6.71
C PHE A 157 -0.22 9.78 -7.25
N ASN A 158 0.64 9.07 -7.98
CA ASN A 158 1.80 9.67 -8.62
C ASN A 158 1.41 10.73 -9.67
N LEU A 159 0.34 10.47 -10.43
CA LEU A 159 -0.21 11.45 -11.36
C LEU A 159 -0.73 12.69 -10.62
N HIS A 160 -1.38 12.50 -9.47
CA HIS A 160 -1.82 13.61 -8.63
C HIS A 160 -0.64 14.40 -8.08
N LEU A 161 0.42 13.75 -7.57
CA LEU A 161 1.64 14.41 -7.13
C LEU A 161 2.26 15.28 -8.23
N ALA A 162 2.26 14.81 -9.49
CA ALA A 162 2.78 15.58 -10.62
C ALA A 162 1.98 16.85 -10.93
N SER A 163 0.74 16.95 -10.46
CA SER A 163 -0.10 18.16 -10.61
C SER A 163 0.04 19.17 -9.47
N LEU A 164 0.73 18.81 -8.39
CA LEU A 164 0.85 19.65 -7.19
C LEU A 164 2.09 20.54 -7.25
N PRO A 165 2.04 21.74 -6.64
CA PRO A 165 3.20 22.63 -6.58
C PRO A 165 4.32 22.01 -5.72
N PRO A 166 5.60 22.29 -6.03
CA PRO A 166 6.72 21.86 -5.20
C PRO A 166 6.54 22.30 -3.73
N GLY A 167 6.91 21.44 -2.78
CA GLY A 167 6.76 21.70 -1.35
C GLY A 167 5.38 21.32 -0.77
N HIS A 168 4.48 20.75 -1.58
CA HIS A 168 3.22 20.20 -1.07
C HIS A 168 3.45 19.09 -0.02
N THR A 169 2.57 19.01 0.98
CA THR A 169 2.69 18.08 2.13
C THR A 169 2.75 16.61 1.70
N LEU A 170 2.06 16.24 0.62
CA LEU A 170 2.03 14.88 0.06
C LEU A 170 3.38 14.40 -0.49
N PHE A 171 4.37 15.28 -0.69
CA PHE A 171 5.74 14.89 -1.05
C PHE A 171 6.53 14.31 0.13
N SER A 172 5.96 14.24 1.35
CA SER A 172 6.63 13.76 2.57
C SER A 172 6.96 12.26 2.59
N GLY A 173 6.90 11.54 1.46
CA GLY A 173 7.16 10.11 1.37
C GLY A 173 6.01 9.27 1.95
N ILE A 174 4.97 9.04 1.16
CA ILE A 174 3.83 8.20 1.56
C ILE A 174 4.12 6.74 1.23
N SER A 175 4.10 5.88 2.25
CA SER A 175 4.28 4.44 2.04
C SER A 175 3.00 3.78 1.52
N ASP A 176 3.16 2.67 0.79
CA ASP A 176 2.04 1.84 0.34
C ASP A 176 1.13 1.39 1.49
N ARG A 177 1.70 1.18 2.69
CA ARG A 177 0.94 0.82 3.88
C ARG A 177 0.04 1.97 4.33
N MET A 178 0.57 3.18 4.39
CA MET A 178 -0.21 4.38 4.74
C MET A 178 -1.34 4.65 3.73
N LEU A 179 -1.06 4.43 2.44
CA LEU A 179 -2.07 4.54 1.39
C LEU A 179 -3.21 3.52 1.60
N GLN A 180 -2.88 2.25 1.84
CA GLN A 180 -3.86 1.21 2.13
C GLN A 180 -4.68 1.51 3.40
N ASP A 181 -4.01 1.91 4.49
CA ASP A 181 -4.67 2.23 5.76
C ASP A 181 -5.65 3.42 5.58
N THR A 182 -5.29 4.41 4.75
CA THR A 182 -6.15 5.56 4.43
C THR A 182 -7.36 5.15 3.59
N VAL A 183 -7.18 4.24 2.63
CA VAL A 183 -8.29 3.66 1.84
C VAL A 183 -9.31 2.98 2.75
N LEU A 184 -8.85 2.17 3.70
CA LEU A 184 -9.74 1.51 4.66
C LEU A 184 -10.41 2.51 5.62
N ALA A 185 -9.68 3.54 6.06
CA ALA A 185 -10.23 4.60 6.91
C ALA A 185 -11.25 5.49 6.20
N ALA A 186 -11.17 5.62 4.87
CA ALA A 186 -12.12 6.34 4.02
C ALA A 186 -13.41 5.56 3.73
N GLY A 187 -13.63 4.39 4.35
CA GLY A 187 -14.83 3.58 4.17
C GLY A 187 -14.81 2.66 2.94
N CYS A 188 -13.66 2.51 2.28
CA CYS A 188 -13.49 1.49 1.26
C CYS A 188 -13.22 0.11 1.91
N LYS A 189 -13.48 -0.97 1.16
CA LYS A 189 -13.16 -2.33 1.57
C LYS A 189 -12.19 -3.00 0.62
N GLN A 190 -11.29 -3.80 1.18
CA GLN A 190 -10.46 -4.70 0.40
C GLN A 190 -11.28 -5.91 -0.03
N ILE A 191 -11.29 -6.20 -1.33
CA ILE A 191 -11.97 -7.35 -1.91
C ILE A 191 -10.94 -8.44 -2.16
N LEU A 192 -11.08 -9.57 -1.46
CA LEU A 192 -10.21 -10.73 -1.63
C LEU A 192 -10.64 -11.54 -2.85
N VAL A 193 -10.31 -11.04 -4.04
CA VAL A 193 -10.61 -11.74 -5.30
C VAL A 193 -9.75 -13.01 -5.39
N PRO A 194 -10.33 -14.19 -5.65
CA PRO A 194 -9.57 -15.44 -5.73
C PRO A 194 -8.87 -15.56 -7.09
N PHE A 195 -7.75 -14.85 -7.26
CA PHE A 195 -6.94 -14.93 -8.47
C PHE A 195 -6.49 -16.37 -8.77
N PRO A 196 -6.42 -16.79 -10.05
CA PRO A 196 -5.92 -18.10 -10.42
C PRO A 196 -4.47 -18.31 -9.95
N PRO A 197 -4.05 -19.54 -9.58
CA PRO A 197 -2.68 -19.82 -9.15
C PRO A 197 -1.59 -19.37 -10.12
N GLN A 198 -1.90 -19.37 -11.42
CA GLN A 198 -1.04 -18.98 -12.53
C GLN A 198 -1.18 -17.50 -12.93
N THR A 199 -1.73 -16.67 -12.05
CA THR A 199 -1.90 -15.24 -12.33
C THR A 199 -0.54 -14.57 -12.58
N ALA A 200 -0.47 -13.74 -13.63
CA ALA A 200 0.68 -12.86 -13.87
C ALA A 200 0.58 -11.54 -13.09
N ALA A 201 -0.55 -11.30 -12.42
CA ALA A 201 -0.78 -10.09 -11.63
C ALA A 201 0.23 -9.99 -10.49
N SER A 202 0.88 -8.83 -10.39
CA SER A 202 1.75 -8.48 -9.27
C SER A 202 0.98 -8.45 -7.93
N PRO A 203 1.69 -8.51 -6.79
CA PRO A 203 1.03 -8.40 -5.48
C PRO A 203 0.19 -7.14 -5.29
N ASP A 204 0.57 -6.03 -5.92
CA ASP A 204 -0.17 -4.76 -5.86
C ASP A 204 -1.41 -4.78 -6.76
N GLU A 205 -1.41 -5.51 -7.86
CA GLU A 205 -2.59 -5.71 -8.71
C GLU A 205 -3.59 -6.68 -8.09
N GLN A 206 -3.13 -7.60 -7.24
CA GLN A 206 -4.01 -8.53 -6.52
C GLN A 206 -4.72 -7.89 -5.32
N LYS A 207 -4.27 -6.70 -4.88
CA LYS A 207 -4.93 -5.93 -3.83
C LYS A 207 -6.00 -5.04 -4.43
N VAL A 208 -7.23 -5.54 -4.46
CA VAL A 208 -8.40 -4.82 -4.98
C VAL A 208 -9.12 -4.11 -3.84
N PHE A 209 -9.41 -2.84 -4.02
CA PHE A 209 -10.21 -2.02 -3.11
C PHE A 209 -11.46 -1.52 -3.82
N ALA A 210 -12.55 -1.40 -3.08
CA ALA A 210 -13.81 -0.88 -3.60
C ALA A 210 -14.48 0.05 -2.59
N LEU A 211 -15.14 1.09 -3.10
CA LEU A 211 -16.01 1.96 -2.31
C LEU A 211 -17.22 1.15 -1.83
N TRP A 212 -17.43 1.09 -0.52
CA TRP A 212 -18.49 0.28 0.08
C TRP A 212 -19.82 1.04 0.19
N GLU A 213 -19.71 2.31 0.56
CA GLU A 213 -20.82 3.24 0.74
C GLU A 213 -20.47 4.54 0.01
N SER A 214 -21.22 4.84 -1.05
CA SER A 214 -21.15 6.10 -1.79
C SER A 214 -22.23 7.09 -1.35
N GLY A 215 -23.25 6.61 -0.63
CA GLY A 215 -24.44 7.37 -0.27
C GLY A 215 -25.53 7.36 -1.35
N ASP A 216 -25.41 6.50 -2.38
CA ASP A 216 -26.42 6.34 -3.42
C ASP A 216 -27.26 5.06 -3.22
N ILE A 217 -28.43 5.02 -3.85
CA ILE A 217 -29.35 3.86 -3.78
C ILE A 217 -28.75 2.57 -4.39
N SER A 218 -27.67 2.69 -5.16
CA SER A 218 -26.98 1.56 -5.80
C SER A 218 -25.92 0.93 -4.91
N ASP A 219 -25.71 1.43 -3.67
CA ASP A 219 -24.80 0.84 -2.70
C ASP A 219 -25.10 -0.64 -2.46
N GLN A 220 -26.37 -0.97 -2.24
CA GLN A 220 -26.80 -2.36 -2.04
C GLN A 220 -26.44 -3.25 -3.24
N HIS A 221 -26.66 -2.76 -4.47
CA HIS A 221 -26.34 -3.51 -5.69
C HIS A 221 -24.82 -3.72 -5.83
N ARG A 222 -24.02 -2.69 -5.55
CA ARG A 222 -22.56 -2.80 -5.56
C ARG A 222 -22.07 -3.81 -4.53
N GLN A 223 -22.60 -3.76 -3.31
CA GLN A 223 -22.18 -4.68 -2.24
C GLN A 223 -22.42 -6.14 -2.61
N VAL A 224 -23.60 -6.47 -3.14
CA VAL A 224 -23.91 -7.83 -3.64
C VAL A 224 -22.94 -8.22 -4.76
N LEU A 225 -22.67 -7.32 -5.71
CA LEU A 225 -21.71 -7.58 -6.79
C LEU A 225 -20.29 -7.84 -6.26
N LEU A 226 -19.81 -7.02 -5.33
CA LEU A 226 -18.48 -7.17 -4.73
C LEU A 226 -18.37 -8.49 -3.95
N GLU A 227 -19.43 -8.92 -3.29
CA GLU A 227 -19.46 -10.22 -2.61
C GLU A 227 -19.36 -11.39 -3.59
N ILE A 228 -19.99 -11.30 -4.78
CA ILE A 228 -19.81 -12.32 -5.84
C ILE A 228 -18.32 -12.47 -6.18
N PHE A 229 -17.61 -11.35 -6.34
CA PHE A 229 -16.19 -11.36 -6.71
C PHE A 229 -15.24 -11.72 -5.57
N SER A 230 -15.69 -11.69 -4.32
CA SER A 230 -14.92 -12.28 -3.19
C SER A 230 -14.79 -13.80 -3.30
N LYS A 231 -15.70 -14.46 -4.05
CA LYS A 231 -15.75 -15.92 -4.22
C LYS A 231 -15.41 -16.35 -5.66
N ASN A 232 -15.35 -15.40 -6.60
CA ASN A 232 -15.17 -15.68 -8.02
C ASN A 232 -14.20 -14.69 -8.64
N TYR A 233 -13.22 -15.18 -9.41
CA TYR A 233 -12.35 -14.31 -10.20
C TYR A 233 -13.10 -13.61 -11.35
N ARG A 234 -14.02 -14.34 -11.99
CA ARG A 234 -14.82 -13.88 -13.13
C ARG A 234 -16.16 -14.59 -13.18
N VAL A 235 -17.18 -13.92 -13.72
CA VAL A 235 -18.55 -14.47 -13.82
C VAL A 235 -19.24 -14.06 -15.11
N ARG A 236 -20.35 -14.72 -15.45
CA ARG A 236 -21.23 -14.29 -16.56
C ARG A 236 -22.24 -13.24 -16.10
N ARG A 237 -22.72 -12.40 -17.02
CA ARG A 237 -23.74 -11.38 -16.75
C ARG A 237 -24.98 -11.96 -16.05
N ASN A 238 -25.46 -13.13 -16.52
CA ASN A 238 -26.65 -13.77 -15.97
C ASN A 238 -26.47 -14.14 -14.49
N MET A 239 -25.27 -14.56 -14.07
CA MET A 239 -25.01 -14.88 -12.67
C MET A 239 -25.09 -13.63 -11.78
N ILE A 240 -24.54 -12.50 -12.26
CA ILE A 240 -24.63 -11.22 -11.56
C ILE A 240 -26.10 -10.80 -11.46
N GLN A 241 -26.83 -10.86 -12.56
CA GLN A 241 -28.25 -10.50 -12.60
C GLN A 241 -29.07 -11.37 -11.63
N SER A 242 -28.93 -12.70 -11.68
CA SER A 242 -29.66 -13.59 -10.78
C SER A 242 -29.36 -13.33 -9.31
N ARG A 243 -28.10 -13.05 -8.95
CA ARG A 243 -27.72 -12.73 -7.56
C ARG A 243 -28.25 -11.37 -7.12
N LEU A 244 -28.21 -10.35 -7.98
CA LEU A 244 -28.80 -9.04 -7.67
C LEU A 244 -30.31 -9.16 -7.45
N THR A 245 -31.02 -9.85 -8.34
CA THR A 245 -32.47 -10.09 -8.20
C THR A 245 -32.79 -10.88 -6.92
N GLN A 246 -31.96 -11.86 -6.56
CA GLN A 246 -32.13 -12.65 -5.34
C GLN A 246 -31.99 -11.82 -4.06
N GLU A 247 -31.01 -10.93 -3.99
CA GLU A 247 -30.67 -10.19 -2.76
C GLU A 247 -31.36 -8.82 -2.65
N CYS A 248 -31.73 -8.22 -3.78
CA CYS A 248 -32.30 -6.86 -3.84
C CYS A 248 -33.77 -6.82 -4.29
N GLY A 249 -34.34 -7.96 -4.70
CA GLY A 249 -35.73 -8.09 -5.15
C GLY A 249 -35.92 -8.20 -6.66
N GLU A 250 -37.14 -8.55 -7.06
CA GLU A 250 -37.50 -8.85 -8.46
C GLU A 250 -37.55 -7.62 -9.38
N ASP A 251 -37.59 -6.41 -8.81
CA ASP A 251 -37.82 -5.15 -9.54
C ASP A 251 -36.54 -4.50 -10.10
N LEU A 252 -35.43 -5.25 -10.18
CA LEU A 252 -34.15 -4.70 -10.63
C LEU A 252 -34.16 -4.44 -12.14
N SER A 253 -34.10 -3.17 -12.52
CA SER A 253 -34.12 -2.77 -13.92
C SER A 253 -32.80 -3.14 -14.62
N LYS A 254 -32.89 -3.39 -15.94
CA LYS A 254 -31.70 -3.62 -16.77
C LYS A 254 -30.69 -2.46 -16.65
N GLN A 255 -31.18 -1.22 -16.53
CA GLN A 255 -30.34 -0.03 -16.43
C GLN A 255 -29.53 0.00 -15.14
N GLU A 256 -30.11 -0.43 -14.01
CA GLU A 256 -29.39 -0.51 -12.74
C GLU A 256 -28.29 -1.58 -12.77
N VAL A 257 -28.58 -2.74 -13.39
CA VAL A 257 -27.57 -3.78 -13.62
C VAL A 257 -26.45 -3.25 -14.53
N ASP A 258 -26.79 -2.57 -15.61
CA ASP A 258 -25.78 -2.02 -16.53
C ASP A 258 -24.95 -0.90 -15.88
N LYS A 259 -25.57 -0.07 -15.01
CA LYS A 259 -24.88 0.94 -14.20
C LYS A 259 -23.86 0.29 -13.27
N VAL A 260 -24.28 -0.69 -12.44
CA VAL A 260 -23.37 -1.32 -11.46
C VAL A 260 -22.22 -2.05 -12.15
N LEU A 261 -22.48 -2.68 -13.29
CA LEU A 261 -21.44 -3.33 -14.11
C LEU A 261 -20.46 -2.32 -14.69
N LYS A 262 -20.95 -1.16 -15.15
CA LYS A 262 -20.09 -0.08 -15.67
C LYS A 262 -19.23 0.54 -14.56
N ASP A 263 -19.77 0.65 -13.36
CA ASP A 263 -19.09 1.27 -12.22
C ASP A 263 -17.99 0.35 -11.66
N CYS A 264 -18.26 -0.95 -11.50
CA CYS A 264 -17.34 -1.85 -10.80
C CYS A 264 -16.55 -2.81 -11.71
N CYS A 265 -17.03 -3.09 -12.92
CA CYS A 265 -16.55 -4.21 -13.71
C CYS A 265 -16.02 -3.81 -15.09
N VAL A 266 -15.36 -4.78 -15.74
CA VAL A 266 -14.97 -4.76 -17.14
C VAL A 266 -15.35 -6.09 -17.78
N SER A 267 -15.77 -6.04 -19.04
CA SER A 267 -16.11 -7.24 -19.83
C SER A 267 -14.92 -7.62 -20.72
N TYR A 268 -14.46 -8.86 -20.60
CA TYR A 268 -13.38 -9.43 -21.42
C TYR A 268 -13.73 -10.87 -21.82
N GLY A 269 -13.69 -11.17 -23.12
CA GLY A 269 -14.00 -12.53 -23.63
C GLY A 269 -15.38 -13.07 -23.23
N GLY A 270 -16.40 -12.20 -23.14
CA GLY A 270 -17.76 -12.58 -22.73
C GLY A 270 -17.92 -12.87 -21.22
N MET A 271 -16.88 -12.62 -20.42
CA MET A 271 -16.88 -12.76 -18.97
C MET A 271 -16.70 -11.39 -18.32
N TRP A 272 -17.25 -11.22 -17.12
CA TRP A 272 -17.13 -10.00 -16.32
C TRP A 272 -16.13 -10.19 -15.20
N TYR A 273 -15.32 -9.17 -15.00
CA TYR A 273 -14.23 -9.09 -14.02
C TYR A 273 -14.34 -7.78 -13.26
N LEU A 274 -13.85 -7.72 -12.03
CA LEU A 274 -13.64 -6.43 -11.37
C LEU A 274 -12.57 -5.63 -12.13
N LYS A 275 -12.76 -4.30 -12.18
CA LYS A 275 -11.80 -3.39 -12.80
C LYS A 275 -10.39 -3.60 -12.23
N GLY A 276 -9.40 -3.58 -13.12
CA GLY A 276 -7.98 -3.78 -12.78
C GLY A 276 -7.56 -5.23 -12.52
N THR A 277 -8.46 -6.21 -12.54
CA THR A 277 -8.11 -7.62 -12.29
C THR A 277 -7.82 -8.44 -13.55
N VAL A 278 -8.20 -7.91 -14.73
CA VAL A 278 -7.88 -8.52 -16.03
C VAL A 278 -6.45 -8.16 -16.41
N GLN A 279 -5.66 -9.17 -16.75
CA GLN A 279 -4.33 -9.01 -17.34
C GLN A 279 -4.53 -8.93 -18.86
N SER A 280 -4.41 -7.73 -19.44
CA SER A 280 -4.52 -7.48 -20.89
C SER A 280 -3.19 -7.03 -21.47
#